data_AF-A0A4V2K7E0-F1
#
_entry.id   AF-A0A4V2K7E0-F1
#
_cell.length_a   1.000
_cell.length_b   1.000
_cell.length_c   1.000
_cell.angle_alpha   90.00
_cell.angle_beta   90.00
_cell.angle_gamma   90.00
#
_symmetry.space_group_name_H-M   'P 1'
#
loop_
_entity.id
_entity.type
_entity.pdbx_description
1 polymer ?
#
loop_
_entity_poly.entity_id
_entity_poly.type
_entity_poly.pdbx_seq_one_letter_code
_entity_poly.pdbx_strand_id
1 'polypeptide(L)'
;MVQAVTQVLDEQKMNYVATLLNRVRTGLYEIVEARGPFISRHNTNNSTAELYSYGPQVRVFLGCADATKPAPDRFVPGPFDTVDDILARMSDAGFDTIWLLSSHTIAAVVLVDPCIPGTGFESTP
;
A
#
# COMPACT_ATOMS: atom_id res chain seq x y z
N MET A 1 5.23 32.02 8.75
CA MET A 1 5.88 30.70 8.90
C MET A 1 4.87 29.57 9.04
N VAL A 2 3.85 29.68 9.91
CA VAL A 2 2.80 28.65 10.09
C VAL A 2 1.98 28.39 8.80
N GLN A 3 1.56 29.43 8.08
CA GLN A 3 0.82 29.28 6.81
C GLN A 3 1.58 28.51 5.72
N ALA A 4 2.90 28.69 5.64
CA ALA A 4 3.74 28.01 4.65
C ALA A 4 3.92 26.53 4.99
N VAL A 5 4.02 26.17 6.27
CA VAL A 5 4.08 24.77 6.73
C VAL A 5 2.75 24.06 6.45
N THR A 6 1.62 24.72 6.71
CA THR A 6 0.29 24.15 6.41
C THR A 6 0.07 23.95 4.91
N GLN A 7 0.44 24.92 4.07
CA GLN A 7 0.36 24.78 2.60
C GLN A 7 1.23 23.65 2.06
N VAL A 8 2.47 23.50 2.57
CA VAL A 8 3.36 22.39 2.18
C VAL A 8 2.76 21.06 2.60
N LEU A 9 2.15 20.96 3.78
CA LEU A 9 1.47 19.75 4.23
C LEU A 9 0.24 19.42 3.36
N ASP A 10 -0.51 20.42 2.92
CA ASP A 10 -1.67 20.22 2.03
C ASP A 10 -1.23 19.83 0.60
N GLU A 11 -0.17 20.43 0.05
CA GLU A 11 0.42 20.01 -1.24
C GLU A 11 1.03 18.60 -1.17
N GLN A 12 1.72 18.26 -0.08
CA GLN A 12 2.24 16.91 0.15
C GLN A 12 1.11 15.89 0.27
N LYS A 13 0.02 16.23 0.98
CA LYS A 13 -1.18 15.40 1.03
C LYS A 13 -1.82 15.26 -0.34
N MET A 14 -1.93 16.33 -1.14
CA MET A 14 -2.49 16.27 -2.49
C MET A 14 -1.64 15.45 -3.45
N ASN A 15 -0.31 15.54 -3.36
CA ASN A 15 0.62 14.71 -4.14
C ASN A 15 0.57 13.24 -3.70
N TYR A 16 0.43 12.98 -2.40
CA TYR A 16 0.27 11.65 -1.85
C TYR A 16 -1.06 11.03 -2.26
N VAL A 17 -2.17 11.76 -2.15
CA VAL A 17 -3.48 11.36 -2.68
C VAL A 17 -3.40 11.12 -4.18
N ALA A 18 -2.74 11.99 -4.95
CA ALA A 18 -2.54 11.79 -6.38
C ALA A 18 -1.77 10.48 -6.70
N THR A 19 -0.78 10.09 -5.88
CA THR A 19 -0.15 8.77 -6.05
C THR A 19 -1.11 7.61 -5.73
N LEU A 20 -1.97 7.73 -4.73
CA LEU A 20 -2.96 6.70 -4.39
C LEU A 20 -4.13 6.62 -5.38
N LEU A 21 -4.38 7.69 -6.14
CA LEU A 21 -5.40 7.75 -7.18
C LEU A 21 -4.93 7.19 -8.54
N ASN A 22 -3.70 6.69 -8.65
CA ASN A 22 -3.26 6.03 -9.87
C ASN A 22 -3.97 4.66 -10.05
N ARG A 23 -3.98 4.14 -11.28
CA ARG A 23 -4.74 2.94 -11.70
C ARG A 23 -4.49 1.70 -10.81
N VAL A 24 -3.31 1.57 -10.21
CA VAL A 24 -2.89 0.36 -9.48
C VAL A 24 -3.01 0.53 -7.96
N ARG A 25 -2.98 1.76 -7.44
CA ARG A 25 -3.10 2.07 -6.01
C ARG A 25 -4.52 2.52 -5.61
N THR A 26 -5.44 2.54 -6.58
CA THR A 26 -6.84 2.90 -6.34
C THR A 26 -7.43 2.01 -5.24
N GLY A 27 -8.11 2.61 -4.26
CA GLY A 27 -8.68 1.91 -3.11
C GLY A 27 -7.81 1.89 -1.85
N LEU A 28 -6.53 2.30 -1.93
CA LEU A 28 -5.66 2.35 -0.75
C LEU A 28 -5.90 3.58 0.14
N TYR A 29 -6.60 4.61 -0.35
CA TYR A 29 -6.83 5.83 0.43
C TYR A 29 -7.54 5.56 1.75
N GLU A 30 -8.57 4.70 1.75
CA GLU A 30 -9.36 4.38 2.94
C GLU A 30 -8.49 3.83 4.08
N ILE A 31 -7.70 2.80 3.81
CA ILE A 31 -6.85 2.18 4.84
C ILE A 31 -5.71 3.10 5.28
N VAL A 32 -5.20 3.93 4.37
CA VAL A 32 -4.15 4.91 4.67
C VAL A 32 -4.69 6.00 5.60
N GLU A 33 -5.89 6.52 5.34
CA GLU A 33 -6.55 7.51 6.19
C GLU A 33 -6.88 6.92 7.58
N ALA A 34 -7.39 5.67 7.61
CA ALA A 34 -7.74 4.97 8.85
C ALA A 34 -6.55 4.77 9.80
N ARG A 35 -5.31 4.77 9.29
CA ARG A 35 -4.08 4.63 10.10
C ARG A 35 -3.66 5.92 10.80
N GLY A 36 -4.04 7.09 10.28
CA GLY A 36 -3.59 8.39 10.76
C GLY A 36 -3.72 8.59 12.29
N PRO A 37 -4.87 8.28 12.92
CA PRO A 37 -5.05 8.41 14.36
C PRO A 37 -4.13 7.53 15.20
N PHE A 38 -3.77 6.33 14.72
CA PHE A 38 -2.86 5.42 15.44
C PHE A 38 -1.44 6.00 15.45
N ILE A 39 -0.95 6.43 14.28
CA ILE A 39 0.37 7.05 14.10
C ILE A 39 0.50 8.28 15.01
N SER A 40 -0.51 9.15 14.99
CA SER A 40 -0.55 10.36 15.83
C SER A 40 -0.58 10.04 17.33
N ARG A 41 -1.35 9.02 17.75
CA ARG A 41 -1.46 8.66 19.17
C ARG A 41 -0.19 8.05 19.74
N HIS A 42 0.50 7.23 18.95
CA HIS A 42 1.64 6.45 19.41
C HIS A 42 3.00 7.08 19.06
N ASN A 43 3.00 8.27 18.44
CA ASN A 43 4.20 8.99 17.99
C ASN A 43 5.16 8.08 17.21
N THR A 44 4.57 7.29 16.32
CA THR A 44 5.30 6.35 15.46
C THR A 44 5.42 6.93 14.06
N ASN A 45 6.30 6.36 13.23
CA ASN A 45 6.41 6.76 11.82
C ASN A 45 5.33 6.06 10.97
N ASN A 46 5.22 6.41 9.69
CA ASN A 46 4.23 5.80 8.79
C ASN A 46 4.49 4.30 8.54
N SER A 47 5.74 3.84 8.64
CA SER A 47 6.13 2.44 8.36
C SER A 47 5.76 1.44 9.45
N THR A 48 5.52 1.91 10.69
CA THR A 48 5.31 1.03 11.85
C THR A 48 3.85 0.63 12.09
N ALA A 49 2.90 1.19 11.34
CA ALA A 49 1.46 0.97 11.54
C ALA A 49 0.84 -0.12 10.64
N GLU A 50 1.63 -0.89 9.90
CA GLU A 50 1.13 -1.77 8.83
C GLU A 50 0.84 -3.22 9.24
N LEU A 51 0.94 -3.59 10.52
CA LEU A 51 0.85 -4.99 10.93
C LEU A 51 -0.51 -5.38 11.54
N TYR A 52 -1.14 -6.37 10.91
CA TYR A 52 -2.36 -7.03 11.37
C TYR A 52 -2.07 -8.52 11.69
N SER A 53 -2.77 -9.10 12.67
CA SER A 53 -2.34 -10.34 13.36
C SER A 53 -3.01 -11.64 12.91
N TYR A 54 -3.53 -11.72 11.68
CA TYR A 54 -4.10 -12.95 11.13
C TYR A 54 -3.18 -13.46 10.03
N GLY A 55 -2.36 -14.48 10.33
CA GLY A 55 -1.39 -15.03 9.38
C GLY A 55 -0.09 -15.49 10.03
N PRO A 56 0.98 -15.72 9.24
CA PRO A 56 2.28 -16.12 9.77
C PRO A 56 2.83 -15.07 10.74
N GLN A 57 3.56 -15.51 11.75
CA GLN A 57 4.31 -14.61 12.63
C GLN A 57 5.44 -13.95 11.83
N VAL A 58 5.21 -12.74 11.34
CA VAL A 58 6.20 -11.94 10.63
C VAL A 58 7.10 -11.21 11.61
N ARG A 59 8.39 -11.10 11.28
CA ARG A 59 9.33 -10.30 12.07
C ARG A 59 9.06 -8.82 11.84
N VAL A 60 8.96 -8.07 12.92
CA VAL A 60 8.76 -6.62 12.89
C VAL A 60 10.06 -5.92 13.26
N PHE A 61 10.49 -5.04 12.38
CA PHE A 61 11.59 -4.11 12.62
C PHE A 61 11.03 -2.70 12.62
N LEU A 62 11.37 -1.91 13.64
CA LEU A 62 10.91 -0.53 13.81
C LEU A 62 12.04 0.45 13.48
N GLY A 63 11.68 1.70 13.19
CA GLY A 63 12.65 2.79 13.03
C GLY A 63 13.01 3.17 11.59
N CYS A 64 12.20 2.81 10.59
CA CYS A 64 12.36 3.39 9.25
C CYS A 64 12.19 4.92 9.30
N ALA A 65 12.99 5.69 8.57
CA ALA A 65 12.74 7.12 8.43
C ALA A 65 11.51 7.35 7.55
N ASP A 66 10.72 8.40 7.81
CA ASP A 66 9.62 8.76 6.93
C ASP A 66 10.12 9.10 5.52
N ALA A 67 9.34 8.69 4.51
CA ALA A 67 9.67 8.92 3.12
C ALA A 67 9.72 10.42 2.80
N THR A 68 10.75 10.84 2.06
CA THR A 68 10.96 12.25 1.66
C THR A 68 10.45 12.58 0.28
N LYS A 69 10.09 11.55 -0.52
CA LYS A 69 9.57 11.68 -1.88
C LYS A 69 8.52 10.61 -2.16
N PRO A 70 7.51 10.92 -2.99
CA PRO A 70 6.58 9.90 -3.46
C PRO A 70 7.29 8.84 -4.31
N ALA A 71 6.79 7.60 -4.27
CA ALA A 71 7.27 6.55 -5.17
C ALA A 71 6.91 6.89 -6.62
N PRO A 72 7.78 6.57 -7.61
CA PRO A 72 7.44 6.73 -9.01
C PRO A 72 6.21 5.92 -9.41
N ASP A 73 5.53 6.35 -10.47
CA ASP A 73 4.40 5.60 -11.03
C ASP A 73 4.86 4.24 -11.60
N ARG A 74 3.94 3.27 -11.66
CA ARG A 74 4.17 1.89 -12.17
C ARG A 74 5.22 1.05 -11.42
N PHE A 75 5.55 1.42 -10.18
CA PHE A 75 6.42 0.60 -9.32
C PHE A 75 5.67 -0.58 -8.65
N VAL A 76 4.34 -0.63 -8.81
CA VAL A 76 3.46 -1.70 -8.32
C VAL A 76 2.93 -2.49 -9.53
N PRO A 77 3.05 -3.83 -9.55
CA PRO A 77 2.46 -4.65 -10.60
C PRO A 77 0.93 -4.51 -10.64
N GLY A 78 0.38 -4.33 -11.83
CA GLY A 78 -1.06 -4.34 -12.08
C GLY A 78 -1.58 -5.74 -12.42
N PRO A 79 -2.89 -6.01 -12.22
CA PRO A 79 -3.48 -7.33 -12.48
C PRO A 79 -3.59 -7.69 -13.98
N PHE A 80 -3.32 -6.72 -14.86
CA PHE A 80 -3.39 -6.89 -16.31
C PHE A 80 -2.01 -6.82 -16.98
N ASP A 81 -0.94 -6.72 -16.19
CA ASP A 81 0.42 -6.76 -16.70
C ASP A 81 0.76 -8.18 -17.16
N THR A 82 1.72 -8.32 -18.09
CA THR A 82 2.14 -9.65 -18.52
C THR A 82 2.92 -10.35 -17.40
N VAL A 83 2.97 -11.68 -17.42
CA VAL A 83 3.76 -12.44 -16.43
C VAL A 83 5.23 -12.01 -16.46
N ASP A 84 5.79 -11.77 -17.65
CA ASP A 84 7.18 -11.33 -17.80
C ASP A 84 7.41 -9.95 -17.17
N ASP A 85 6.49 -9.00 -17.36
CA ASP A 85 6.59 -7.67 -16.74
C ASP A 85 6.54 -7.77 -15.21
N ILE A 86 5.65 -8.60 -14.67
CA ILE A 86 5.50 -8.81 -13.22
C ILE A 86 6.78 -9.43 -12.66
N LEU A 87 7.28 -10.51 -13.26
CA LEU A 87 8.48 -11.19 -12.77
C LEU A 87 9.72 -10.29 -12.88
N ALA A 88 9.86 -9.52 -13.97
CA ALA A 88 10.94 -8.56 -14.12
C ALA A 88 10.89 -7.47 -13.04
N ARG A 89 9.70 -6.93 -12.74
CA ARG A 89 9.53 -5.90 -11.71
C ARG A 89 9.84 -6.42 -10.31
N MET A 90 9.38 -7.63 -9.98
CA MET A 90 9.64 -8.24 -8.67
C MET A 90 11.11 -8.63 -8.51
N SER A 91 11.77 -9.06 -9.60
CA SER A 91 13.21 -9.32 -9.62
C SER A 91 14.03 -8.04 -9.44
N ASP A 92 13.64 -6.91 -10.06
CA ASP A 92 14.27 -5.59 -9.85
C ASP A 92 14.21 -5.16 -8.38
N ALA A 93 13.12 -5.50 -7.69
CA ALA A 93 12.94 -5.26 -6.26
C ALA A 93 13.60 -6.32 -5.35
N GLY A 94 14.13 -7.42 -5.91
CA GLY A 94 14.83 -8.48 -5.18
C GLY A 94 13.93 -9.49 -4.44
N PHE A 95 12.70 -9.70 -4.90
CA PHE A 95 11.73 -10.59 -4.24
C PHE A 95 11.42 -11.87 -5.02
N ASP A 96 10.97 -12.90 -4.30
CA ASP A 96 10.31 -14.06 -4.88
C ASP A 96 8.79 -13.82 -4.98
N THR A 97 8.33 -13.63 -6.21
CA THR A 97 6.93 -13.32 -6.51
C THR A 97 5.95 -14.38 -6.01
N ILE A 98 6.31 -15.67 -6.13
CA ILE A 98 5.37 -16.76 -5.83
C ILE A 98 5.09 -16.81 -4.33
N TRP A 99 6.13 -16.67 -3.50
CA TRP A 99 5.96 -16.62 -2.05
C TRP A 99 5.09 -15.45 -1.61
N LEU A 100 5.22 -14.28 -2.25
CA LEU A 100 4.43 -13.11 -1.90
C LEU A 100 2.96 -13.22 -2.32
N LEU A 101 2.65 -13.99 -3.37
CA LEU A 101 1.27 -14.26 -3.79
C LEU A 101 0.48 -15.12 -2.79
N SER A 102 1.15 -15.75 -1.82
CA SER A 102 0.44 -16.41 -0.69
C SER A 102 -0.46 -15.44 0.09
N SER A 103 -0.17 -14.13 0.06
CA SER A 103 -1.06 -13.11 0.63
C SER A 103 -2.48 -13.12 0.04
N HIS A 104 -2.68 -13.67 -1.15
CA HIS A 104 -4.00 -13.80 -1.77
C HIS A 104 -4.91 -14.85 -1.10
N THR A 105 -4.39 -15.68 -0.19
CA THR A 105 -5.21 -16.61 0.62
C THR A 105 -6.08 -15.89 1.65
N ILE A 106 -5.75 -14.64 1.99
CA ILE A 106 -6.49 -13.81 2.95
C ILE A 106 -6.93 -12.46 2.35
N ALA A 107 -7.23 -12.43 1.05
CA ALA A 107 -7.51 -11.20 0.32
C ALA A 107 -8.80 -11.27 -0.52
N ALA A 108 -9.38 -10.09 -0.73
CA ALA A 108 -10.55 -9.88 -1.56
C ALA A 108 -10.33 -8.70 -2.52
N VAL A 109 -11.08 -8.69 -3.62
CA VAL A 109 -11.04 -7.62 -4.61
C VAL A 109 -12.23 -6.68 -4.45
N VAL A 110 -12.00 -5.37 -4.57
CA VAL A 110 -13.05 -4.35 -4.39
C VAL A 110 -13.29 -3.54 -5.66
N LEU A 111 -12.23 -3.21 -6.42
CA LEU A 111 -12.32 -2.19 -7.48
C LEU A 111 -12.06 -2.71 -8.91
N VAL A 112 -11.69 -3.98 -9.07
CA VAL A 112 -11.48 -4.56 -10.42
C VAL A 112 -12.82 -4.78 -11.12
N ASP A 113 -13.80 -5.32 -10.39
CA ASP A 113 -15.21 -5.38 -10.79
C ASP A 113 -16.08 -4.74 -9.69
N PRO A 114 -16.51 -3.48 -9.89
CA PRO A 114 -17.32 -2.77 -8.90
C PRO A 114 -18.71 -3.37 -8.64
N CYS A 115 -19.18 -4.32 -9.45
CA CYS A 115 -20.48 -4.97 -9.26
C CYS A 115 -20.43 -6.12 -8.23
N ILE A 116 -19.25 -6.65 -7.93
CA ILE A 116 -19.04 -7.75 -6.96
C ILE A 116 -17.91 -7.43 -5.97
N PRO A 117 -18.01 -6.30 -5.23
CA PRO A 117 -16.97 -5.91 -4.30
C PRO A 117 -16.88 -6.90 -3.13
N GLY A 118 -15.66 -7.17 -2.66
CA GLY A 118 -15.39 -8.09 -1.56
C GLY A 118 -15.37 -9.56 -1.97
N THR A 119 -15.36 -9.88 -3.26
CA THR A 119 -15.15 -11.26 -3.73
C THR A 119 -13.74 -11.72 -3.38
N GLY A 120 -13.62 -12.82 -2.62
CA GLY A 120 -12.34 -13.44 -2.28
C GLY A 120 -11.63 -14.01 -3.52
N PHE A 121 -10.31 -14.11 -3.47
CA PHE A 121 -9.56 -14.82 -4.53
C PHE A 121 -9.70 -16.34 -4.46
N GLU A 122 -10.12 -16.87 -3.31
CA GLU A 122 -10.45 -18.28 -3.12
C GLU A 122 -11.72 -18.45 -2.26
N SER A 123 -12.07 -19.70 -1.93
CA SER A 123 -13.29 -20.02 -1.17
C SER A 123 -13.21 -19.69 0.33
N THR A 124 -12.02 -19.44 0.87
CA THR A 124 -11.78 -19.23 2.31
C THR A 124 -10.84 -18.05 2.56
N PRO A 125 -11.25 -16.81 2.20
CA PRO A 125 -10.46 -15.60 2.44
C PRO A 125 -10.39 -15.20 3.93
#